data_AF-A0A2D8SY53-F1
#
_entry.id   AF-A0A2D8SY53-F1
#
_cell.length_a   1.000
_cell.length_b   1.000
_cell.length_c   1.000
_cell.angle_alpha   90.00
_cell.angle_beta   90.00
_cell.angle_gamma   90.00
#
_symmetry.space_group_name_H-M   'P 1'
#
loop_
_entity.id
_entity.type
_entity.pdbx_description
1 polymer ?
#
loop_
_entity_poly.entity_id
_entity_poly.type
_entity_poly.pdbx_seq_one_letter_code
_entity_poly.pdbx_strand_id
1 'polypeptide(L)'
;AMGLMMIHPNVRTELRSQFADPIDLDLLLKEMDAAELRLALKNGAIVAAVDGEYDNNEILLLKKIAATAEVSEARLKQLLNWVRNMWKLEAKGRQIVGSPMQGDDSQ
;
A
#
# COMPACT_ATOMS: atom_id res chain seq x y z
N ALA A 1 -15.22 3.43 8.71
CA ALA A 1 -14.00 3.12 7.95
C ALA A 1 -12.95 4.19 8.24
N MET A 2 -11.79 3.82 8.81
CA MET A 2 -10.81 4.75 9.40
C MET A 2 -10.12 5.72 8.41
N GLY A 3 -10.35 5.61 7.09
CA GLY A 3 -9.93 6.62 6.09
C GLY A 3 -10.72 7.95 6.14
N LEU A 4 -11.66 8.11 7.08
CA LEU A 4 -12.47 9.32 7.26
C LEU A 4 -11.80 10.41 8.11
N MET A 5 -10.69 10.12 8.79
CA MET A 5 -10.25 10.93 9.94
C MET A 5 -9.14 11.97 9.65
N MET A 6 -8.60 12.05 8.43
CA MET A 6 -7.40 12.87 8.16
C MET A 6 -7.53 13.99 7.13
N ILE A 7 -8.66 14.13 6.44
CA ILE A 7 -8.84 15.14 5.39
C ILE A 7 -10.21 15.79 5.54
N HIS A 8 -10.22 17.12 5.70
CA HIS A 8 -11.47 17.88 5.80
C HIS A 8 -12.34 17.62 4.56
N PRO A 9 -13.67 17.46 4.70
CA PRO A 9 -14.56 17.09 3.59
C PRO A 9 -14.37 17.91 2.30
N ASN A 10 -14.11 19.21 2.43
CA ASN A 10 -13.89 20.10 1.29
C ASN A 10 -12.57 19.81 0.56
N VAL A 11 -11.50 19.54 1.32
CA VAL A 11 -10.17 19.16 0.79
C VAL A 11 -10.22 17.79 0.12
N ARG A 12 -11.07 16.89 0.62
CA ARG A 12 -11.28 15.56 0.02
C ARG A 12 -11.97 15.63 -1.34
N THR A 13 -12.93 16.54 -1.53
CA THR A 13 -13.59 16.73 -2.83
C THR A 13 -12.62 17.31 -3.85
N GLU A 14 -11.80 18.26 -3.43
CA GLU A 14 -10.77 18.88 -4.27
C GLU A 14 -9.66 17.90 -4.65
N LEU A 15 -9.12 17.15 -3.69
CA LEU A 15 -8.14 16.08 -3.95
C LEU A 15 -8.71 15.01 -4.89
N ARG A 16 -9.96 14.58 -4.69
CA ARG A 16 -10.61 13.61 -5.59
C ARG A 16 -10.82 14.16 -7.00
N SER A 17 -11.11 15.45 -7.14
CA SER A 17 -11.17 16.13 -8.43
C SER A 17 -9.79 16.20 -9.10
N GLN A 18 -8.71 16.35 -8.33
CA GLN A 18 -7.34 16.33 -8.85
C GLN A 18 -6.86 14.92 -9.23
N PHE A 19 -7.36 13.87 -8.56
CA PHE A 19 -7.15 12.47 -8.95
C PHE A 19 -8.10 12.00 -10.07
N ALA A 20 -9.07 12.82 -10.49
CA ALA A 20 -9.98 12.49 -11.59
C ALA A 20 -9.29 12.59 -12.96
N ASP A 21 -8.25 13.43 -13.06
CA ASP A 21 -7.31 13.36 -14.16
C ASP A 21 -6.27 12.27 -13.84
N PRO A 22 -6.02 11.32 -14.76
CA PRO A 22 -5.00 10.30 -14.55
C PRO A 22 -3.64 10.98 -14.47
N ILE A 23 -3.13 11.10 -13.24
CA ILE A 23 -1.77 11.58 -12.99
C ILE A 23 -0.82 10.63 -13.70
N ASP A 24 0.08 11.18 -14.50
CA ASP A 24 1.15 10.41 -15.10
C ASP A 24 2.10 9.95 -13.99
N LEU A 25 1.96 8.68 -13.62
CA LEU A 25 2.78 8.06 -12.60
C LEU A 25 4.26 8.11 -12.95
N ASP A 26 4.64 7.99 -14.24
CA ASP A 26 6.04 8.06 -14.64
C ASP A 26 6.64 9.45 -14.38
N LEU A 27 5.85 10.49 -14.55
CA LEU A 27 6.25 11.86 -14.24
C LEU A 27 6.39 12.04 -12.73
N LEU A 28 5.38 11.62 -11.97
CA LEU A 28 5.38 11.74 -10.51
C LEU A 28 6.57 11.01 -9.87
N LEU A 29 6.87 9.78 -10.33
CA LEU A 29 7.99 9.01 -9.80
C LEU A 29 9.36 9.66 -10.07
N LYS A 30 9.50 10.47 -11.13
CA LYS A 30 10.73 11.19 -11.45
C LYS A 30 10.93 12.45 -10.61
N GLU A 31 9.85 13.06 -10.14
CA GLU A 31 9.89 14.31 -9.37
C GLU A 31 10.11 14.07 -7.87
N MET A 32 9.79 12.87 -7.37
CA MET A 32 9.92 12.51 -5.95
C MET A 32 11.35 12.12 -5.56
N ASP A 33 11.75 12.45 -4.33
CA ASP A 33 13.03 11.99 -3.80
C ASP A 33 13.02 10.49 -3.50
N ALA A 34 14.19 9.85 -3.56
CA ALA A 34 14.33 8.42 -3.30
C ALA A 34 13.87 8.02 -1.88
N ALA A 35 13.98 8.92 -0.88
CA ALA A 35 13.46 8.66 0.46
C ALA A 35 11.92 8.64 0.48
N GLU A 36 11.28 9.56 -0.24
CA GLU A 36 9.82 9.65 -0.36
C GLU A 36 9.26 8.45 -1.12
N LEU A 37 9.92 8.05 -2.21
CA LEU A 37 9.56 6.86 -2.98
C LEU A 37 9.65 5.58 -2.14
N ARG A 38 10.66 5.45 -1.27
CA ARG A 38 10.76 4.32 -0.34
C ARG A 38 9.60 4.28 0.65
N LEU A 39 9.16 5.43 1.16
CA LEU A 39 7.98 5.53 2.02
C LEU A 39 6.68 5.22 1.26
N ALA A 40 6.56 5.74 0.04
CA ALA A 40 5.44 5.47 -0.85
C ALA A 40 5.35 3.98 -1.19
N LEU A 41 6.48 3.32 -1.51
CA LEU A 41 6.55 1.87 -1.74
C LEU A 41 6.06 1.07 -0.53
N LYS A 42 6.52 1.43 0.67
CA LYS A 42 6.11 0.77 1.92
C LYS A 42 4.60 0.91 2.14
N ASN A 43 4.07 2.12 2.00
CA ASN A 43 2.64 2.37 2.21
C ASN A 43 1.78 1.72 1.11
N GLY A 44 2.22 1.79 -0.14
CA GLY A 44 1.57 1.14 -1.28
C GLY A 44 1.51 -0.37 -1.12
N ALA A 45 2.58 -1.01 -0.63
CA ALA A 45 2.61 -2.45 -0.37
C ALA A 45 1.61 -2.89 0.72
N ILE A 46 1.31 -2.03 1.70
CA ILE A 46 0.28 -2.28 2.72
C ILE A 46 -1.12 -2.16 2.10
N VAL A 47 -1.35 -1.11 1.30
CA VAL A 47 -2.65 -0.85 0.65
C VAL A 47 -2.99 -1.94 -0.37
N ALA A 48 -2.01 -2.37 -1.17
CA ALA A 48 -2.17 -3.45 -2.15
C ALA A 48 -2.33 -4.84 -1.52
N ALA A 49 -2.27 -4.97 -0.20
CA ALA A 49 -2.49 -6.23 0.50
C ALA A 49 -3.83 -6.28 1.23
N VAL A 50 -4.67 -5.23 1.10
CA VAL A 50 -5.92 -5.06 1.86
C VAL A 50 -6.97 -6.10 1.49
N ASP A 51 -7.03 -6.52 0.23
CA ASP A 51 -7.92 -7.56 -0.28
C ASP A 51 -7.34 -8.98 -0.13
N GLY A 52 -6.10 -9.10 0.37
CA GLY A 52 -5.45 -10.38 0.72
C GLY A 52 -4.66 -11.03 -0.43
N GLU A 53 -4.76 -10.51 -1.65
CA GLU A 53 -4.05 -11.01 -2.82
C GLU A 53 -3.49 -9.86 -3.65
N TYR A 54 -2.22 -9.95 -4.06
CA TYR A 54 -1.66 -8.96 -4.96
C TYR A 54 -2.05 -9.28 -6.41
N ASP A 55 -2.71 -8.34 -7.11
CA ASP A 55 -2.89 -8.45 -8.55
C ASP A 55 -1.56 -8.25 -9.30
N ASN A 56 -1.44 -8.83 -10.49
CA ASN A 56 -0.29 -8.67 -11.37
C ASN A 56 -0.01 -7.19 -11.67
N ASN A 57 -1.06 -6.37 -11.82
CA ASN A 57 -0.92 -4.94 -12.06
C ASN A 57 -0.33 -4.21 -10.84
N GLU A 58 -0.71 -4.61 -9.63
CA GLU A 58 -0.19 -4.03 -8.39
C GLU A 58 1.25 -4.44 -8.14
N ILE A 59 1.61 -5.69 -8.41
CA ILE A 59 3.01 -6.14 -8.35
C ILE A 59 3.86 -5.38 -9.36
N LEU A 60 3.37 -5.18 -10.58
CA LEU A 60 4.09 -4.41 -11.60
C LEU A 60 4.31 -2.96 -11.16
N LEU A 61 3.29 -2.35 -10.56
CA LEU A 61 3.34 -1.02 -9.99
C LEU A 61 4.38 -0.91 -8.86
N LEU A 62 4.35 -1.84 -7.90
CA LEU A 62 5.30 -1.88 -6.80
C LEU A 62 6.74 -2.10 -7.27
N LYS A 63 6.94 -2.94 -8.31
CA LYS A 63 8.25 -3.13 -8.95
C LYS A 63 8.75 -1.85 -9.62
N LYS A 64 7.86 -1.10 -10.27
CA LYS A 64 8.18 0.18 -10.90
C LYS A 64 8.63 1.22 -9.87
N ILE A 65 7.88 1.36 -8.78
CA ILE A 65 8.24 2.25 -7.66
C ILE A 65 9.57 1.80 -7.03
N ALA A 66 9.77 0.50 -6.82
CA ALA A 66 11.01 -0.03 -6.25
C ALA A 66 12.23 0.25 -7.15
N ALA A 67 12.09 0.13 -8.47
CA ALA A 67 13.14 0.44 -9.42
C ALA A 67 13.55 1.92 -9.34
N THR A 68 12.58 2.84 -9.32
CA THR A 68 12.85 4.28 -9.19
C THR A 68 13.41 4.66 -7.82
N ALA A 69 13.02 3.93 -6.77
CA ALA A 69 13.49 4.12 -5.40
C ALA A 69 14.86 3.46 -5.10
N GLU A 70 15.51 2.87 -6.12
CA GLU A 70 16.75 2.08 -6.00
C GLU A 70 16.66 0.95 -4.95
N VAL A 71 15.48 0.34 -4.87
CA VAL A 71 15.21 -0.80 -3.98
C VAL A 71 15.38 -2.09 -4.79
N SER A 72 16.33 -2.93 -4.38
CA SER A 72 16.56 -4.22 -5.02
C SER A 72 15.35 -5.15 -4.88
N GLU A 73 15.19 -6.08 -5.82
CA GLU A 73 14.12 -7.08 -5.79
C GLU A 73 14.16 -7.92 -4.49
N ALA A 74 15.35 -8.18 -3.96
CA ALA A 74 15.52 -8.86 -2.68
C ALA A 74 14.91 -8.06 -1.50
N ARG A 75 15.12 -6.74 -1.46
CA ARG A 75 14.53 -5.86 -0.45
C ARG A 75 13.02 -5.70 -0.64
N LEU A 76 12.56 -5.62 -1.89
CA LEU A 76 11.12 -5.61 -2.19
C LEU A 76 10.46 -6.90 -1.68
N LYS A 77 11.06 -8.07 -1.95
CA LYS A 77 10.57 -9.35 -1.43
C LYS A 77 10.54 -9.39 0.10
N GLN A 78 11.55 -8.84 0.76
CA GLN A 78 11.56 -8.70 2.24
C GLN A 78 10.42 -7.80 2.72
N LEU A 79 10.16 -6.68 2.05
CA LEU A 79 9.05 -5.78 2.36
C LEU A 79 7.69 -6.48 2.22
N LEU A 80 7.44 -7.17 1.11
CA LEU A 80 6.19 -7.90 0.89
C LEU A 80 6.00 -9.02 1.94
N ASN A 81 7.08 -9.71 2.31
CA ASN A 81 7.03 -10.70 3.38
C ASN A 81 6.75 -10.07 4.75
N TRP A 82 7.30 -8.88 5.02
CA TRP A 82 6.99 -8.11 6.22
C TRP A 82 5.51 -7.71 6.27
N VAL A 83 4.93 -7.23 5.17
CA VAL A 83 3.49 -6.92 5.07
C VAL A 83 2.65 -8.17 5.37
N ARG A 84 2.98 -9.32 4.77
CA ARG A 84 2.29 -10.59 5.04
C ARG A 84 2.33 -10.96 6.53
N ASN A 85 3.48 -10.83 7.18
CA ASN A 85 3.62 -11.15 8.60
C ASN A 85 2.82 -10.17 9.49
N MET A 86 2.74 -8.90 9.10
CA MET A 86 1.91 -7.91 9.78
C MET A 86 0.43 -8.29 9.73
N TRP A 87 -0.08 -8.74 8.57
CA TRP A 87 -1.46 -9.22 8.46
C TRP A 87 -1.75 -10.45 9.34
N LYS A 88 -0.80 -11.40 9.43
CA LYS A 88 -0.91 -12.55 10.34
C LYS A 88 -0.96 -12.13 11.81
N LEU A 89 -0.17 -11.11 12.18
CA LEU A 89 -0.19 -10.57 13.53
C LEU A 89 -1.53 -9.89 13.86
N GLU A 90 -2.07 -9.11 12.91
CA GLU A 90 -3.36 -8.45 13.03
C GLU A 90 -4.53 -9.46 13.16
N ALA A 91 -4.51 -10.54 12.38
CA ALA A 91 -5.48 -11.64 12.49
C ALA A 91 -5.48 -12.27 13.89
N LYS A 92 -4.30 -12.47 14.48
CA LYS A 92 -4.18 -12.94 15.86
C LYS A 92 -4.78 -11.95 16.87
N GLY A 93 -4.59 -10.64 16.66
CA GLY A 93 -5.21 -9.59 17.47
C GLY A 93 -6.75 -9.67 17.42
N ARG A 94 -7.32 -9.83 16.23
CA ARG A 94 -8.76 -10.01 16.00
C ARG A 94 -9.33 -11.25 16.70
N GLN A 95 -8.58 -12.36 16.68
CA GLN A 95 -8.95 -13.58 17.40
C GLN A 95 -9.03 -13.34 18.92
N ILE A 96 -8.05 -12.64 19.50
CA ILE A 96 -8.00 -12.36 20.95
C ILE A 96 -9.24 -11.58 21.42
N VAL A 97 -9.73 -10.63 20.61
CA VAL A 97 -10.92 -9.83 20.93
C VAL A 97 -12.23 -10.48 20.46
N GLY A 98 -12.19 -11.73 19.99
CA GLY A 98 -13.38 -12.47 19.56
C GLY A 98 -14.06 -11.92 18.31
N SER A 99 -13.34 -11.18 17.47
CA SER A 99 -13.87 -10.55 16.25
C SER A 99 -13.12 -11.00 14.98
N PRO A 100 -13.13 -12.30 14.64
CA PRO A 100 -12.47 -12.80 13.43
C PRO A 100 -13.13 -12.23 12.18
N MET A 101 -12.31 -11.95 11.16
CA MET A 101 -12.73 -11.50 9.84
C MET A 101 -12.55 -12.60 8.78
N GLN A 102 -13.31 -12.51 7.69
CA GLN A 102 -13.11 -13.38 6.52
C GLN A 102 -11.69 -13.14 5.96
N GLY A 103 -10.91 -14.21 5.85
CA GLY A 103 -9.49 -14.16 5.48
C GLY A 103 -8.51 -14.27 6.66
N ASP A 104 -8.98 -14.29 7.91
CA ASP A 104 -8.11 -14.39 9.09
C ASP A 104 -7.45 -15.75 9.30
N ASP A 105 -7.93 -16.80 8.63
CA ASP A 105 -7.27 -18.10 8.58
C ASP A 105 -7.58 -18.76 7.23
N SER A 106 -6.67 -18.60 6.27
CA SER A 106 -6.55 -19.49 5.12
C SER A 106 -5.17 -19.44 4.44
N GLN A 107 -4.07 -19.48 5.22
CA GLN A 107 -2.74 -20.02 4.83
C GLN A 107 -1.86 -20.46 6.03
#